data_AF-A0A7M1B1G2-F1
#
_entry.id   AF-A0A7M1B1G2-F1
#
_cell.length_a   1.000
_cell.length_b   1.000
_cell.length_c   1.000
_cell.angle_alpha   90.00
_cell.angle_beta   90.00
_cell.angle_gamma   90.00
#
_symmetry.space_group_name_H-M   'P 1'
#
loop_
_entity.id
_entity.type
_entity.pdbx_description
1 polymer ?
#
loop_
_entity_poly.entity_id
_entity_poly.type
_entity_poly.pdbx_seq_one_letter_code
_entity_poly.pdbx_strand_id
1 'polypeptide(L)'
;MSMTGMIFQFNSDNGKGLLMLSDGETKEFDTSQWVEKSNRPFVGLKISYDESDGKISVKPYNDATKESSAYSNADECILHFKEEGFKVVKDTAGETTRTITLRKYEMGDFAEVIIKSVNDKISVTHMVNGKKTN
;
A
#
# COMPACT_ATOMS: atom_id res chain seq x y z
N MET A 1 -7.98 -0.53 16.87
CA MET A 1 -8.68 -1.24 15.77
C MET A 1 -8.42 -0.41 14.54
N SER A 2 -7.83 -1.01 13.49
CA SER A 2 -7.41 -0.24 12.31
C SER A 2 -8.52 -0.18 11.28
N MET A 3 -8.83 1.02 10.82
CA MET A 3 -9.82 1.30 9.78
C MET A 3 -9.15 2.01 8.61
N THR A 4 -9.69 1.78 7.43
CA THR A 4 -9.31 2.55 6.24
C THR A 4 -10.19 3.78 6.13
N GLY A 5 -9.68 4.83 5.51
CA GLY A 5 -10.46 6.05 5.33
C GLY A 5 -9.81 6.99 4.32
N MET A 6 -10.30 8.21 4.27
CA MET A 6 -9.80 9.28 3.42
C MET A 6 -9.85 10.61 4.15
N ILE A 7 -8.90 11.49 3.87
CA ILE A 7 -8.96 12.89 4.33
C ILE A 7 -10.05 13.62 3.52
N PHE A 8 -11.15 13.95 4.18
CA PHE A 8 -12.29 14.64 3.58
C PHE A 8 -12.10 16.16 3.55
N GLN A 9 -11.53 16.73 4.63
CA GLN A 9 -11.18 18.15 4.71
C GLN A 9 -9.85 18.30 5.43
N PHE A 10 -9.05 19.29 5.05
CA PHE A 10 -7.80 19.60 5.72
C PHE A 10 -7.47 21.08 5.60
N ASN A 11 -7.16 21.70 6.74
CA ASN A 11 -6.70 23.07 6.83
C ASN A 11 -5.21 23.05 7.23
N SER A 12 -4.35 23.43 6.29
CA SER A 12 -2.90 23.46 6.49
C SER A 12 -2.43 24.54 7.45
N ASP A 13 -3.22 25.60 7.67
CA ASP A 13 -2.83 26.75 8.50
C ASP A 13 -2.90 26.42 9.99
N ASN A 14 -3.86 25.58 10.39
CA ASN A 14 -4.02 25.16 11.78
C ASN A 14 -3.74 23.66 12.01
N GLY A 15 -3.42 22.91 10.96
CA GLY A 15 -3.04 21.50 11.03
C GLY A 15 -4.20 20.56 11.40
N LYS A 16 -5.46 20.98 11.20
CA LYS A 16 -6.65 20.18 11.52
C LYS A 16 -7.38 19.73 10.27
N GLY A 17 -8.07 18.61 10.35
CA GLY A 17 -8.91 18.13 9.28
C GLY A 17 -9.98 17.15 9.72
N LEU A 18 -10.75 16.69 8.75
CA LEU A 18 -11.78 15.67 8.90
C LEU A 18 -11.41 14.46 8.07
N LEU A 19 -11.52 13.29 8.69
CA LEU A 19 -11.40 11.98 8.07
C LEU A 19 -12.81 11.44 7.82
N MET A 20 -12.98 10.77 6.69
CA MET A 20 -14.12 9.92 6.41
C MET A 20 -13.63 8.47 6.43
N LEU A 21 -14.09 7.69 7.40
CA LEU A 21 -13.72 6.30 7.59
C LEU A 21 -14.56 5.38 6.69
N SER A 22 -14.11 4.15 6.50
CA SER A 22 -14.76 3.16 5.63
C SER A 22 -16.12 2.69 6.12
N ASP A 23 -16.44 2.88 7.40
CA ASP A 23 -17.76 2.62 7.98
C ASP A 23 -18.74 3.80 7.77
N GLY A 24 -18.28 4.89 7.16
CA GLY A 24 -19.05 6.10 6.94
C GLY A 24 -19.00 7.10 8.10
N GLU A 25 -18.33 6.78 9.22
CA GLU A 25 -18.11 7.75 10.29
C GLU A 25 -17.13 8.84 9.85
N THR A 26 -17.37 10.05 10.35
CA THR A 26 -16.42 11.17 10.22
C THR A 26 -15.71 11.42 11.54
N LYS A 27 -14.39 11.54 11.51
CA LYS A 27 -13.57 11.84 12.69
C LYS A 27 -12.74 13.09 12.45
N GLU A 28 -12.58 13.92 13.48
CA GLU A 28 -11.60 15.00 13.44
C GLU A 28 -10.19 14.42 13.62
N PHE A 29 -9.21 15.01 12.93
CA PHE A 29 -7.81 14.70 13.16
C PHE A 29 -6.94 15.96 13.19
N ASP A 30 -5.82 15.85 13.88
CA ASP A 30 -4.79 16.87 14.00
C ASP A 30 -3.45 16.33 13.46
N THR A 31 -2.64 17.19 12.86
CA THR A 31 -1.30 16.82 12.34
C THR A 31 -0.37 16.23 13.41
N SER A 32 -0.61 16.48 14.69
CA SER A 32 0.11 15.81 15.80
C SER A 32 -0.16 14.30 15.87
N GLN A 33 -1.30 13.83 15.35
CA GLN A 33 -1.68 12.42 15.25
C GLN A 33 -1.12 11.77 13.97
N TRP A 34 -0.49 12.54 13.09
CA TRP A 34 0.09 12.07 11.84
C TRP A 34 1.44 11.41 12.07
N VAL A 35 1.57 10.14 11.68
CA VAL A 35 2.75 9.33 12.00
C VAL A 35 3.86 9.48 10.96
N GLU A 36 3.53 9.74 9.69
CA GLU A 36 4.49 9.75 8.58
C GLU A 36 5.10 11.14 8.36
N LYS A 37 6.39 11.33 8.64
CA LYS A 37 7.03 12.65 8.50
C LYS A 37 7.43 12.99 7.07
N SER A 38 7.53 11.98 6.19
CA SER A 38 8.00 12.14 4.82
C SER A 38 6.89 12.63 3.86
N ASN A 39 5.63 12.55 4.29
CA ASN A 39 4.46 12.96 3.53
C ASN A 39 3.55 13.86 4.38
N ARG A 40 2.87 14.80 3.74
CA ARG A 40 1.94 15.71 4.41
C ARG A 40 0.50 15.28 4.14
N PRO A 41 -0.42 15.43 5.10
CA PRO A 41 -1.84 15.22 4.86
C PRO A 41 -2.37 16.20 3.80
N PHE A 42 -3.24 15.71 2.92
CA PHE A 42 -3.96 16.51 1.93
C PHE A 42 -5.33 15.88 1.63
N VAL A 43 -6.29 16.70 1.19
CA VAL A 43 -7.66 16.25 0.89
C VAL A 43 -7.65 15.21 -0.24
N GLY A 44 -8.38 14.11 -0.05
CA GLY A 44 -8.45 12.99 -0.99
C GLY A 44 -7.40 11.89 -0.73
N LEU A 45 -6.46 12.09 0.18
CA LEU A 45 -5.48 11.08 0.55
C LEU A 45 -6.16 9.93 1.31
N LYS A 46 -6.01 8.69 0.82
CA LYS A 46 -6.40 7.49 1.58
C LYS A 46 -5.50 7.35 2.80
N ILE A 47 -6.09 6.97 3.94
CA ILE A 47 -5.40 6.83 5.22
C ILE A 47 -5.72 5.51 5.91
N SER A 48 -4.81 5.07 6.77
CA SER A 48 -5.10 4.10 7.82
C SER A 48 -5.24 4.87 9.13
N TYR A 49 -6.38 4.66 9.80
CA TYR A 49 -6.72 5.20 11.10
C TYR A 49 -6.63 4.08 12.12
N ASP A 50 -5.81 4.23 13.15
CA ASP A 50 -5.86 3.33 14.32
C ASP A 50 -6.15 4.15 15.57
N GLU A 51 -7.15 3.67 16.32
CA GLU A 51 -7.45 4.15 17.65
C GLU A 51 -7.28 2.98 18.62
N SER A 52 -6.31 3.14 19.52
CA SER A 52 -5.95 2.15 20.53
C SER A 52 -5.57 2.88 21.83
N ASP A 53 -6.16 2.47 22.95
CA ASP A 53 -5.86 3.03 24.29
C ASP A 53 -5.98 4.56 24.37
N GLY A 54 -6.98 5.14 23.69
CA GLY A 54 -7.21 6.59 23.65
C GLY A 54 -6.20 7.37 22.81
N LYS A 55 -5.27 6.70 22.12
CA LYS A 55 -4.34 7.33 21.17
C LYS A 55 -4.80 7.10 19.75
N ILE A 56 -4.85 8.18 18.99
CA ILE A 56 -5.18 8.18 17.57
C ILE A 56 -3.89 8.28 16.77
N SER A 57 -3.74 7.41 15.79
CA SER A 57 -2.64 7.41 14.83
C SER A 57 -3.20 7.40 13.41
N VAL A 58 -2.81 8.40 12.62
CA VAL A 58 -3.20 8.53 11.22
C VAL A 58 -1.95 8.45 10.36
N LYS A 59 -1.99 7.63 9.32
CA LYS A 59 -0.91 7.54 8.34
C LYS A 59 -1.47 7.42 6.93
N PRO A 60 -0.71 7.80 5.89
CA PRO A 60 -1.08 7.46 4.52
C PRO A 60 -1.42 5.97 4.44
N TYR A 61 -2.52 5.64 3.79
CA TYR A 61 -2.82 4.27 3.45
C TYR A 61 -1.84 3.90 2.35
N ASN A 62 -0.78 3.23 2.77
CA ASN A 62 0.12 2.59 1.83
C ASN A 62 -0.43 1.17 1.65
N ASP A 63 -0.99 0.87 0.48
CA ASP A 63 -1.17 -0.53 0.03
C ASP A 63 0.19 -1.26 0.05
N ALA A 64 1.29 -0.50 0.00
CA ALA A 64 2.63 -1.01 0.24
C ALA A 64 2.91 -1.22 1.75
N THR A 65 2.28 -2.24 2.34
CA THR A 65 2.90 -3.04 3.40
C THR A 65 2.49 -4.50 3.29
N LYS A 66 3.08 -5.21 2.32
CA LYS A 66 3.85 -6.42 2.65
C LYS A 66 5.21 -6.28 1.99
N GLU A 67 6.06 -5.52 2.67
CA GLU A 67 7.49 -5.47 2.43
C GLU A 67 8.07 -6.88 2.34
N SER A 68 9.16 -6.98 1.58
CA SER A 68 10.01 -8.10 1.16
C SER A 68 10.28 -9.27 2.15
N SER A 69 9.75 -9.27 3.36
CA SER A 69 10.01 -10.19 4.48
C SER A 69 8.79 -11.01 4.93
N ALA A 70 7.61 -10.84 4.32
CA ALA A 70 6.39 -11.59 4.69
C ALA A 70 6.15 -12.89 3.89
N TYR A 71 6.99 -13.20 2.90
CA TYR A 71 6.78 -14.36 2.03
C TYR A 71 7.89 -15.37 2.22
N SER A 72 7.50 -16.61 2.49
CA SER A 72 8.43 -17.73 2.66
C SER A 72 8.97 -18.22 1.31
N ASN A 73 8.21 -18.01 0.23
CA ASN A 73 8.57 -18.41 -1.14
C ASN A 73 7.86 -17.53 -2.18
N ALA A 74 8.31 -17.63 -3.44
CA ALA A 74 7.75 -16.85 -4.54
C ALA A 74 6.28 -17.18 -4.83
N ASP A 75 5.83 -18.41 -4.58
CA ASP A 75 4.46 -18.85 -4.86
C ASP A 75 3.44 -18.25 -3.87
N GLU A 76 3.81 -18.10 -2.60
CA GLU A 76 3.03 -17.38 -1.59
C GLU A 76 2.84 -15.91 -1.99
N CYS A 77 3.89 -15.32 -2.53
CA CYS A 77 3.88 -13.96 -3.05
C CYS A 77 2.94 -13.84 -4.27
N ILE A 78 2.98 -14.81 -5.20
CA ILE A 78 2.07 -14.88 -6.35
C ILE A 78 0.61 -15.00 -5.91
N LEU A 79 0.31 -15.85 -4.92
CA LEU A 79 -1.04 -16.06 -4.42
C LEU A 79 -1.63 -14.78 -3.85
N HIS A 80 -0.86 -14.07 -3.01
CA HIS A 80 -1.28 -12.80 -2.45
C HIS A 80 -1.66 -11.77 -3.53
N PHE A 81 -0.81 -11.57 -4.54
CA PHE A 81 -1.12 -10.63 -5.62
C PHE A 81 -2.27 -11.10 -6.52
N LYS A 82 -2.50 -12.40 -6.66
CA LYS A 82 -3.69 -12.91 -7.36
C LYS A 82 -4.98 -12.56 -6.61
N GLU A 83 -4.99 -12.62 -5.28
CA GLU A 83 -6.13 -12.22 -4.45
C GLU A 83 -6.43 -10.72 -4.61
N GLU A 84 -5.39 -9.89 -4.79
CA GLU A 84 -5.53 -8.45 -5.09
C GLU A 84 -5.97 -8.16 -6.54
N GLY A 85 -6.13 -9.19 -7.37
CA GLY A 85 -6.60 -9.09 -8.75
C GLY A 85 -5.50 -8.96 -9.81
N PHE A 86 -4.23 -9.16 -9.45
CA PHE A 86 -3.15 -9.24 -10.44
C PHE A 86 -3.17 -10.57 -11.20
N LYS A 87 -2.81 -10.52 -12.48
CA LYS A 87 -2.65 -11.69 -13.34
C LYS A 87 -1.18 -11.88 -13.71
N VAL A 88 -0.71 -13.12 -13.67
CA VAL A 88 0.64 -13.46 -14.14
C VAL A 88 0.72 -13.22 -15.65
N VAL A 89 1.61 -12.33 -16.07
CA VAL A 89 1.86 -12.01 -17.48
C VAL A 89 3.16 -12.63 -17.99
N LYS A 90 4.10 -12.90 -17.08
CA LYS A 90 5.37 -13.54 -17.40
C LYS A 90 5.88 -14.33 -16.21
N ASP A 91 6.34 -15.55 -16.43
CA ASP A 91 7.09 -16.34 -15.46
C ASP A 91 8.33 -16.87 -16.17
N THR A 92 9.51 -16.60 -15.60
CA THR A 92 10.79 -17.03 -16.16
C THR A 92 11.59 -17.69 -15.05
N ALA A 93 11.77 -19.00 -15.18
CA ALA A 93 12.58 -19.80 -14.26
C ALA A 93 13.91 -20.19 -14.93
N GLY A 94 15.01 -19.91 -14.24
CA GLY A 94 16.34 -20.46 -14.49
C GLY A 94 16.80 -21.30 -13.30
N GLU A 95 18.02 -21.87 -13.38
CA GLU A 95 18.52 -22.83 -12.38
C GLU A 95 18.52 -22.30 -10.93
N THR A 96 18.84 -21.02 -10.73
CA THR A 96 18.95 -20.39 -9.40
C THR A 96 18.11 -19.14 -9.25
N THR A 97 17.36 -18.77 -10.28
CA THR A 97 16.58 -17.54 -10.31
C THR A 97 15.20 -17.77 -10.89
N ARG A 98 14.17 -17.20 -10.27
CA ARG A 98 12.81 -17.15 -10.83
C ARG A 98 12.35 -15.71 -10.82
N THR A 99 11.89 -15.21 -11.96
CA THR A 99 11.34 -13.87 -12.09
C THR A 99 9.91 -13.98 -12.60
N ILE A 100 8.95 -13.52 -11.81
CA ILE A 100 7.54 -13.48 -12.15
C ILE A 100 7.12 -12.03 -12.28
N THR A 101 6.36 -11.71 -13.32
CA THR A 101 5.71 -10.41 -13.52
C THR A 101 4.20 -10.63 -13.47
N LEU A 102 3.54 -9.92 -12.57
CA LEU A 102 2.09 -9.84 -12.47
C LEU A 102 1.62 -8.44 -12.86
N ARG A 103 0.44 -8.34 -13.47
CA ARG A 103 -0.15 -7.07 -13.89
C ARG A 103 -1.63 -7.00 -13.53
N LYS A 104 -2.07 -5.85 -13.05
CA LYS A 104 -3.46 -5.49 -12.82
C LYS A 104 -3.77 -4.24 -13.63
N TYR A 105 -4.94 -4.19 -14.28
CA TYR A 105 -5.38 -3.02 -15.03
C TYR A 105 -6.50 -2.33 -14.25
N GLU A 106 -6.36 -1.03 -14.02
CA GLU A 106 -7.35 -0.21 -13.31
C GLU A 106 -7.56 1.10 -14.08
N MET A 107 -8.78 1.34 -14.56
CA MET A 107 -9.26 2.61 -15.15
C MET A 107 -8.23 3.41 -15.98
N GLY A 108 -7.62 2.78 -16.99
CA GLY A 108 -6.70 3.44 -17.92
C GLY A 108 -5.22 3.37 -17.52
N ASP A 109 -4.94 2.94 -16.29
CA ASP A 109 -3.61 2.67 -15.77
C ASP A 109 -3.38 1.17 -15.62
N PHE A 110 -2.10 0.78 -15.43
CA PHE A 110 -1.76 -0.57 -15.05
C PHE A 110 -0.74 -0.58 -13.89
N ALA A 111 -0.99 -1.44 -12.91
CA ALA A 111 -0.05 -1.78 -11.88
C ALA A 111 0.69 -3.06 -12.28
N GLU A 112 1.99 -3.11 -12.03
CA GLU A 112 2.84 -4.26 -12.24
C GLU A 112 3.60 -4.60 -10.96
N VAL A 113 3.74 -5.89 -10.72
CA VAL A 113 4.54 -6.42 -9.64
C VAL A 113 5.56 -7.39 -10.24
N ILE A 114 6.83 -7.14 -9.97
CA ILE A 114 7.93 -8.05 -10.32
C ILE A 114 8.40 -8.75 -9.05
N ILE A 115 8.22 -10.06 -9.01
CA ILE A 115 8.72 -10.93 -7.95
C ILE A 115 9.99 -11.59 -8.49
N LYS A 116 11.13 -11.34 -7.85
CA LYS A 116 12.40 -11.98 -8.19
C LYS A 116 12.85 -12.83 -7.02
N SER A 117 13.06 -14.11 -7.26
CA SER A 117 13.67 -15.06 -6.32
C SER A 117 15.07 -15.41 -6.80
N VAL A 118 16.07 -15.29 -5.91
CA VAL A 118 17.47 -15.66 -6.16
C VAL A 118 18.02 -16.33 -4.90
N ASN A 119 18.39 -17.61 -4.98
CA ASN A 119 18.93 -18.36 -3.83
C ASN A 119 18.12 -18.14 -2.54
N ASP A 120 16.80 -18.41 -2.60
CA ASP A 120 15.83 -18.24 -1.51
C ASP A 120 15.59 -16.80 -1.02
N LYS A 121 16.28 -15.80 -1.60
CA LYS A 121 15.96 -14.39 -1.37
C LYS A 121 14.89 -13.92 -2.34
N ILE A 122 13.79 -13.40 -1.81
CA ILE A 122 12.71 -12.82 -2.58
C ILE A 122 12.86 -11.30 -2.56
N SER A 123 12.68 -10.67 -3.72
CA SER A 123 12.57 -9.23 -3.88
C SER A 123 11.31 -8.94 -4.66
N VAL A 124 10.48 -8.04 -4.13
CA VAL A 124 9.24 -7.61 -4.76
C VAL A 124 9.42 -6.16 -5.20
N THR A 125 9.11 -5.86 -6.46
CA THR A 125 9.16 -4.51 -7.01
C THR A 125 7.80 -4.12 -7.55
N HIS A 126 7.27 -3.00 -7.06
CA HIS A 126 6.00 -2.44 -7.51
C HIS A 126 6.25 -1.38 -8.59
N MET A 127 5.41 -1.38 -9.62
CA MET A 127 5.45 -0.43 -10.71
C MET A 127 4.02 0.01 -11.04
N VAL A 128 3.84 1.29 -11.36
CA VAL A 128 2.59 1.85 -11.86
C VAL A 128 2.89 2.54 -13.19
N ASN A 129 2.18 2.17 -14.25
CA ASN A 129 2.40 2.68 -15.61
C ASN A 129 3.86 2.56 -16.07
N GLY A 130 4.53 1.46 -15.72
CA GLY A 130 5.93 1.21 -16.04
C GLY A 130 6.95 2.04 -15.24
N LYS A 131 6.51 2.85 -14.27
CA LYS A 131 7.40 3.56 -13.34
C LYS A 131 7.47 2.82 -12.01
N LYS A 132 8.68 2.59 -11.51
CA LYS A 132 8.88 2.05 -10.16
C LYS A 132 8.29 3.00 -9.12
N THR A 133 7.40 2.49 -8.30
CA THR A 133 6.89 3.16 -7.12
C THR A 133 7.67 2.61 -5.93
N ASN A 134 8.41 3.48 -5.26
CA ASN A 134 9.28 3.14 -4.12
C ASN A 134 8.46 3.06 -2.84
#